data_AF-A0A946I3R0-F1
#
_entry.id   AF-A0A946I3R0-F1
#
_cell.length_a   1.000
_cell.length_b   1.000
_cell.length_c   1.000
_cell.angle_alpha   90.00
_cell.angle_beta   90.00
_cell.angle_gamma   90.00
#
_symmetry.space_group_name_H-M   'P 1'
#
loop_
_entity.id
_entity.type
_entity.pdbx_description
1 polymer ?
#
loop_
_entity_poly.entity_id
_entity_poly.type
_entity_poly.pdbx_seq_one_letter_code
_entity_poly.pdbx_strand_id
1 'polypeptide(L)'
;MNEPLQPFGYRESPYIRPGQKWMCGRAGEGCPCQNGPDDAGNCRGGFECEPARHGDRWSCTRSQFSGGPCENGPMANGMCCRQVPLCRPVRSWRARRGAVMRWVFALVAGLLIFVLASSFRTDFIDPGELSFQHAELTDCGTCHTAFHGGMSGWWRAALSDDVAKDDSQPCIACHKMGDRGLLPHSLPADELQARSKDIAPATAPGRSIGVKLAGLAFGKPQENAESLPCMTCHQEHGGAEADLTTMSDDRCTSCHQVQFDSLASGHPDFAQYPYTRRTRLQFDHTSHIDKHFRDQKMVKLAPGECRDCHKTDTNGRLMEVRSFETSCGACHGAQVAGAGRASAKGLAVFVVPGLDVISLRDSGAAVGEWPEYAEGTVPPFMNMLLSSDPKYRDAQGTLATIDDPLDLSEATADQLAAVETLVWGVKSLLYDLRADGVATLHDRLQKVLGRALTTAEKASLTALLPLDTIAAAQTEWFPALGGEIPRRRDGEKILMPMEVVPEPAKASNTDNKKPDDDEEDEDGEIGTGKDDDDDDDDEIGTGKDDDDDDDDEIGTGKDDDDDDDGEIGTGKDDDDDD
;
A
#
# COMPACT_ATOMS: atom_id res chain seq x y z
N MET A 1 4.45 65.80 8.38
CA MET A 1 5.50 65.33 9.32
C MET A 1 4.76 64.73 10.50
N ASN A 2 4.79 63.41 10.66
CA ASN A 2 4.15 62.76 11.81
C ASN A 2 5.00 63.06 13.04
N GLU A 3 4.45 63.85 13.98
CA GLU A 3 5.04 63.95 15.31
C GLU A 3 5.12 62.54 15.91
N PRO A 4 6.28 62.13 16.45
CA PRO A 4 6.39 60.85 17.12
C PRO A 4 5.45 60.84 18.33
N LEU A 5 4.73 59.73 18.52
CA LEU A 5 3.78 59.51 19.63
C LEU A 5 4.42 59.71 21.02
N GLN A 6 5.75 59.73 21.11
CA GLN A 6 6.51 60.06 22.32
C GLN A 6 7.82 60.79 21.96
N PRO A 7 8.17 61.89 22.65
CA PRO A 7 9.46 62.55 22.47
C PRO A 7 10.60 61.72 23.08
N PHE A 8 11.64 61.41 22.30
CA PHE A 8 12.76 60.54 22.71
C PHE A 8 13.93 61.28 23.38
N GLY A 9 13.73 62.50 23.88
CA GLY A 9 14.76 63.25 24.60
C GLY A 9 15.06 62.64 25.96
N TYR A 10 16.34 62.58 26.37
CA TYR A 10 16.76 62.04 27.68
C TYR A 10 16.17 62.77 28.90
N ARG A 11 15.66 64.00 28.69
CA ARG A 11 14.95 64.80 29.70
C ARG A 11 13.44 64.60 29.67
N GLU A 12 12.90 64.13 28.56
CA GLU A 12 11.46 64.15 28.21
C GLU A 12 10.82 62.76 28.24
N SER A 13 11.62 61.69 28.09
CA SER A 13 11.15 60.31 28.20
C SER A 13 12.05 59.44 29.09
N PRO A 14 11.48 58.44 29.77
CA PRO A 14 12.26 57.44 30.46
C PRO A 14 13.01 56.56 29.45
N TYR A 15 14.27 56.27 29.72
CA TYR A 15 15.04 55.30 28.93
C TYR A 15 14.49 53.89 29.16
N ILE A 16 13.72 53.38 28.20
CA ILE A 16 13.17 52.02 28.24
C ILE A 16 14.26 51.04 27.83
N ARG A 17 14.45 49.97 28.62
CA ARG A 17 15.45 48.91 28.37
C ARG A 17 14.76 47.61 27.96
N PRO A 18 14.18 47.50 26.74
CA PRO A 18 13.35 46.36 26.36
C PRO A 18 14.12 45.03 26.26
N GLY A 19 15.43 45.08 26.05
CA GLY A 19 16.32 43.90 26.02
C GLY A 19 16.75 43.39 27.40
N GLN A 20 16.50 44.13 28.48
CA GLN A 20 17.02 43.80 29.81
C GLN A 20 16.23 42.66 30.49
N LYS A 21 16.96 41.77 31.17
CA LYS A 21 16.37 40.61 31.88
C LYS A 21 15.62 41.05 33.15
N TRP A 22 16.08 42.13 33.77
CA TRP A 22 15.58 42.65 35.02
C TRP A 22 15.03 44.07 34.83
N MET A 23 13.92 44.36 35.51
CA MET A 23 13.29 45.67 35.55
C MET A 23 13.28 46.17 36.99
N CYS A 24 13.25 47.49 37.16
CA CYS A 24 13.11 48.11 38.47
C CYS A 24 11.85 47.58 39.18
N GLY A 25 11.97 47.22 40.46
CA GLY A 25 10.83 46.71 41.24
C GLY A 25 9.68 47.70 41.36
N ARG A 26 9.96 49.01 41.27
CA ARG A 26 8.96 50.09 41.29
C ARG A 26 8.37 50.43 39.93
N ALA A 27 8.72 49.70 38.88
CA ALA A 27 8.12 49.90 37.56
C ALA A 27 6.58 49.70 37.59
N GLY A 28 6.08 48.79 38.45
CA GLY A 28 4.64 48.58 38.66
C GLY A 28 3.93 49.73 39.38
N GLU A 29 4.67 50.61 40.06
CA GLU A 29 4.16 51.80 40.76
C GLU A 29 4.24 53.06 39.89
N GLY A 30 4.65 52.94 38.61
CA GLY A 30 4.85 54.07 37.71
C GLY A 30 6.12 54.90 37.96
N CYS A 31 6.94 54.51 38.94
CA CYS A 31 8.13 55.25 39.40
C CYS A 31 9.45 54.45 39.21
N PRO A 32 9.80 54.02 37.98
CA PRO A 32 11.06 53.34 37.75
C PRO A 32 12.25 54.29 37.95
N CYS A 33 13.34 53.80 38.55
CA CYS A 33 14.59 54.58 38.57
C CYS A 33 15.24 54.59 37.18
N GLN A 34 15.94 55.68 36.85
CA GLN A 34 16.62 55.81 35.55
C GLN A 34 17.81 54.84 35.38
N ASN A 35 18.51 54.54 36.46
CA ASN A 35 19.67 53.66 36.45
C ASN A 35 19.30 52.20 36.17
N GLY A 36 18.12 51.77 36.62
CA GLY A 36 17.69 50.37 36.55
C GLY A 36 18.54 49.41 37.39
N PRO A 37 18.17 48.12 37.45
CA PRO A 37 19.01 47.08 38.02
C PRO A 37 20.22 46.76 37.13
N ASP A 38 21.23 46.07 37.68
CA ASP A 38 22.30 45.46 36.90
C ASP A 38 21.83 44.17 36.19
N ASP A 39 22.71 43.59 35.36
CA ASP A 39 22.42 42.35 34.62
C ASP A 39 22.26 41.12 35.54
N ALA A 40 22.77 41.19 36.77
CA ALA A 40 22.64 40.16 37.80
C ALA A 40 21.30 40.25 38.56
N GLY A 41 20.56 41.36 38.43
CA GLY A 41 19.29 41.58 39.10
C GLY A 41 19.41 42.26 40.46
N ASN A 42 20.55 42.88 40.76
CA ASN A 42 20.73 43.71 41.95
C ASN A 42 20.23 45.13 41.69
N CYS A 43 19.57 45.71 42.70
CA CYS A 43 19.23 47.12 42.65
C CYS A 43 20.50 47.95 42.84
N ARG A 44 20.88 48.70 41.82
CA ARG A 44 21.97 49.67 41.86
C ARG A 44 21.54 50.96 42.55
N GLY A 45 20.99 50.86 43.76
CA GLY A 45 20.52 52.02 44.53
C GLY A 45 21.51 53.19 44.49
N GLY A 46 21.00 54.41 44.58
CA GLY A 46 21.79 55.62 44.33
C GLY A 46 20.92 56.87 44.45
N PHE A 47 21.06 57.80 43.51
CA PHE A 47 20.29 59.05 43.48
C PHE A 47 19.47 59.19 42.19
N GLU A 48 18.48 60.08 42.18
CA GLU A 48 17.57 60.25 41.03
C GLU A 48 18.25 60.79 39.78
N CYS A 49 19.41 61.43 39.91
CA CYS A 49 20.24 61.89 38.79
C CYS A 49 21.73 61.90 39.17
N GLU A 50 22.61 61.92 38.16
CA GLU A 50 24.06 62.14 38.31
C GLU A 50 24.38 63.60 37.92
N PRO A 51 24.62 64.49 38.90
CA PRO A 51 24.90 65.91 38.62
C PRO A 51 26.10 66.09 37.67
N ALA A 52 25.98 67.00 36.71
CA ALA A 52 27.06 67.30 35.77
C ALA A 52 27.89 68.48 36.30
N ARG A 53 29.22 68.33 36.34
CA ARG A 53 30.14 69.40 36.75
C ARG A 53 30.40 70.35 35.60
N HIS A 54 30.07 71.61 35.78
CA HIS A 54 30.38 72.69 34.84
C HIS A 54 31.28 73.72 35.55
N GLY A 55 32.59 73.65 35.26
CA GLY A 55 33.60 74.42 36.00
C GLY A 55 33.64 74.03 37.48
N ASP A 56 33.45 75.02 38.36
CA ASP A 56 33.45 74.82 39.82
C ASP A 56 32.07 74.55 40.43
N ARG A 57 31.02 74.43 39.60
CA ARG A 57 29.64 74.20 40.08
C ARG A 57 29.05 72.90 39.54
N TRP A 58 28.29 72.24 40.40
CA TRP A 58 27.47 71.08 40.03
C TRP A 58 26.10 71.53 39.55
N SER A 59 25.65 70.98 38.43
CA SER A 59 24.32 71.20 37.87
C SER A 59 23.44 69.97 38.04
N CYS A 60 22.18 70.16 38.44
CA CYS A 60 21.23 69.06 38.55
C CYS A 60 20.81 68.60 37.14
N THR A 61 20.93 67.29 36.88
CA THR A 61 20.59 66.65 35.60
C THR A 61 19.26 65.89 35.67
N ARG A 62 18.48 66.07 36.75
CA ARG A 62 17.19 65.40 36.95
C ARG A 62 16.23 65.72 35.81
N SER A 63 15.70 64.66 35.19
CA SER A 63 14.83 64.77 34.02
C SER A 63 13.51 65.48 34.34
N GLN A 64 12.86 66.05 33.33
CA GLN A 64 11.52 66.63 33.48
C GLN A 64 10.49 65.54 33.80
N PHE A 65 10.66 64.34 33.24
CA PHE A 65 9.85 63.17 33.55
C PHE A 65 9.88 62.81 35.06
N SER A 66 11.01 63.02 35.72
CA SER A 66 11.16 62.81 37.16
C SER A 66 10.75 64.01 38.01
N GLY A 67 10.15 65.06 37.43
CA GLY A 67 9.72 66.26 38.14
C GLY A 67 10.72 67.42 38.12
N GLY A 68 11.68 67.42 37.19
CA GLY A 68 12.59 68.54 36.92
C GLY A 68 13.73 68.71 37.95
N PRO A 69 14.56 69.77 37.82
CA PRO A 69 15.69 70.03 38.70
C PRO A 69 15.30 70.09 40.18
N CYS A 70 16.18 69.59 41.06
CA CYS A 70 15.95 69.65 42.50
C CYS A 70 15.99 71.10 43.00
N GLU A 71 15.04 71.48 43.85
CA GLU A 71 14.95 72.83 44.44
C GLU A 71 16.23 73.24 45.19
N ASN A 72 16.82 72.31 45.95
CA ASN A 72 18.08 72.52 46.68
C ASN A 72 19.35 72.28 45.85
N GLY A 73 19.21 71.85 44.59
CA GLY A 73 20.34 71.47 43.75
C GLY A 73 21.12 70.24 44.26
N PRO A 74 22.23 69.88 43.58
CA PRO A 74 23.13 68.81 44.02
C PRO A 74 23.96 69.23 45.24
N MET A 75 24.36 68.26 46.06
CA MET A 75 25.23 68.45 47.21
C MET A 75 26.65 68.87 46.79
N ALA A 76 27.43 69.47 47.70
CA ALA A 76 28.79 69.94 47.43
C ALA A 76 29.76 68.84 46.98
N ASN A 77 29.49 67.58 47.36
CA ASN A 77 30.24 66.40 46.95
C ASN A 77 29.84 65.87 45.55
N GLY A 78 28.95 66.55 44.84
CA GLY A 78 28.48 66.15 43.51
C GLY A 78 27.38 65.09 43.50
N MET A 79 26.83 64.71 44.65
CA MET A 79 25.70 63.78 44.73
C MET A 79 24.36 64.52 44.64
N CYS A 80 23.34 63.89 44.05
CA CYS A 80 22.00 64.48 44.02
C CYS A 80 21.35 64.42 45.43
N CYS A 81 20.53 65.43 45.76
CA CYS A 81 19.89 65.50 47.08
C CYS A 81 18.71 64.52 47.27
N ARG A 82 18.29 63.80 46.21
CA ARG A 82 17.19 62.83 46.22
C ARG A 82 17.74 61.40 46.13
N GLN A 83 17.83 60.73 47.28
CA GLN A 83 18.23 59.33 47.34
C GLN A 83 17.09 58.42 46.90
N VAL A 84 17.41 57.46 46.03
CA VAL A 84 16.46 56.47 45.54
C VAL A 84 16.47 55.28 46.50
N PRO A 85 15.34 54.92 47.13
CA PRO A 85 15.31 53.78 48.03
C PRO A 85 15.61 52.48 47.28
N LEU A 86 16.20 51.51 47.97
CA LEU A 86 16.45 50.19 47.39
C LEU A 86 15.11 49.52 47.07
N CYS A 87 15.06 48.82 45.93
CA CYS A 87 13.91 48.02 45.53
C CYS A 87 14.37 46.58 45.22
N ARG A 88 13.42 45.65 45.10
CA ARG A 88 13.70 44.29 44.63
C ARG A 88 13.42 44.22 43.13
N PRO A 89 14.44 44.11 42.25
CA PRO A 89 14.21 44.02 40.81
C PRO A 89 13.37 42.81 40.45
N VAL A 90 12.53 42.96 39.43
CA VAL A 90 11.64 41.90 38.94
C VAL A 90 12.04 41.51 37.52
N ARG A 91 11.92 40.22 37.18
CA ARG A 91 12.18 39.78 35.80
C ARG A 91 11.19 40.40 34.82
N SER A 92 11.70 40.81 33.66
CA SER A 92 10.87 41.28 32.55
C SER A 92 9.93 40.18 32.04
N TRP A 93 8.80 40.58 31.47
CA TRP A 93 7.86 39.63 30.85
C TRP A 93 8.53 38.78 29.77
N ARG A 94 9.44 39.38 28.98
CA ARG A 94 10.28 38.67 28.01
C ARG A 94 11.16 37.61 28.69
N ALA A 95 11.83 37.94 29.78
CA ALA A 95 12.68 37.00 30.52
C ALA A 95 11.88 35.87 31.19
N ARG A 96 10.66 36.15 31.69
CA ARG A 96 9.75 35.14 32.22
C ARG A 96 9.25 34.19 31.13
N ARG A 97 8.76 34.72 30.01
CA ARG A 97 8.33 33.92 28.84
C ARG A 97 9.47 33.06 28.30
N GLY A 98 10.67 33.64 28.14
CA GLY A 98 11.85 32.90 27.70
C GLY A 98 12.25 31.76 28.66
N ALA A 99 12.13 31.97 29.97
CA ALA A 99 12.37 30.91 30.96
C ALA A 99 11.33 29.79 30.85
N VAL A 100 10.04 30.15 30.76
CA VAL A 100 8.95 29.16 30.57
C VAL A 100 9.16 28.36 29.28
N MET A 101 9.45 29.03 28.15
CA MET A 101 9.67 28.34 26.87
C MET A 101 10.86 27.39 26.92
N ARG A 102 11.94 27.72 27.65
CA ARG A 102 13.07 26.80 27.84
C ARG A 102 12.67 25.57 28.66
N TRP A 103 11.87 25.75 29.71
CA TRP A 103 11.37 24.62 30.50
C TRP A 103 10.40 23.74 29.71
N VAL A 104 9.50 24.34 28.94
CA VAL A 104 8.60 23.60 28.03
C VAL A 104 9.42 22.84 26.99
N PHE A 105 10.39 23.49 26.35
CA PHE A 105 11.28 22.83 25.39
C PHE A 105 12.06 21.67 26.03
N ALA A 106 12.64 21.89 27.22
CA ALA A 106 13.38 20.84 27.93
C ALA A 106 12.47 19.67 28.33
N LEU A 107 11.23 19.94 28.73
CA LEU A 107 10.23 18.92 29.05
C LEU A 107 9.84 18.13 27.80
N VAL A 108 9.54 18.81 26.69
CA VAL A 108 9.19 18.16 25.41
C VAL A 108 10.37 17.34 24.87
N ALA A 109 11.57 17.90 24.87
CA ALA A 109 12.78 17.18 24.46
C ALA A 109 13.07 15.98 25.38
N GLY A 110 12.91 16.13 26.69
CA GLY A 110 13.05 15.04 27.65
C GLY A 110 12.02 13.93 27.44
N LEU A 111 10.76 14.28 27.14
CA LEU A 111 9.69 13.33 26.86
C LEU A 111 9.94 12.59 25.54
N LEU A 112 10.38 13.31 24.50
CA LEU A 112 10.81 12.71 23.23
C LEU A 112 11.95 11.72 23.42
N ILE A 113 13.01 12.11 24.14
CA ILE A 113 14.14 11.22 24.45
C ILE A 113 13.66 10.01 25.25
N PHE A 114 12.79 10.20 26.24
CA PHE A 114 12.24 9.10 27.04
C PHE A 114 11.46 8.11 26.17
N VAL A 115 10.56 8.59 25.30
CA VAL A 115 9.81 7.73 24.37
C VAL A 115 10.76 6.99 23.43
N LEU A 116 11.70 7.71 22.80
CA LEU A 116 12.65 7.14 21.84
C LEU A 116 13.67 6.18 22.48
N ALA A 117 14.00 6.32 23.76
CA ALA A 117 14.92 5.43 24.47
C ALA A 117 14.23 4.26 25.19
N SER A 118 12.90 4.34 25.35
CA SER A 118 12.11 3.28 25.99
C SER A 118 11.76 2.14 25.04
N SER A 119 11.28 1.04 25.60
CA SER A 119 10.68 -0.06 24.83
C SER A 119 9.41 0.36 24.06
N PHE A 120 8.80 1.51 24.37
CA PHE A 120 7.68 2.07 23.60
C PHE A 120 8.12 2.66 22.25
N ARG A 121 9.43 2.74 21.99
CA ARG A 121 9.98 3.22 20.72
C ARG A 121 9.45 2.40 19.54
N THR A 122 9.38 1.07 19.68
CA THR A 122 8.91 0.18 18.61
C THR A 122 7.46 0.46 18.31
N ASP A 123 6.58 0.47 19.30
CA ASP A 123 5.14 0.67 19.09
C ASP A 123 4.77 2.06 18.58
N PHE A 124 5.63 3.07 18.80
CA PHE A 124 5.40 4.44 18.35
C PHE A 124 5.91 4.71 16.93
N ILE A 125 6.93 3.98 16.47
CA ILE A 125 7.59 4.21 15.18
C ILE A 125 7.23 3.12 14.17
N ASP A 126 6.92 1.91 14.64
CA ASP A 126 6.51 0.80 13.79
C ASP A 126 5.06 1.04 13.34
N PRO A 127 4.83 1.32 12.05
CA PRO A 127 3.49 1.52 11.52
C PRO A 127 2.66 0.22 11.56
N GLY A 128 3.28 -0.94 11.83
CA GLY A 128 2.66 -2.25 11.83
C GLY A 128 2.89 -3.00 10.51
N GLU A 129 2.42 -4.25 10.47
CA GLU A 129 2.55 -5.11 9.29
C GLU A 129 1.75 -4.56 8.10
N LEU A 130 2.29 -4.79 6.90
CA LEU A 130 1.58 -4.55 5.64
C LEU A 130 0.45 -5.57 5.44
N SER A 131 -0.46 -5.26 4.53
CA SER A 131 -1.47 -6.21 4.12
C SER A 131 -0.83 -7.39 3.42
N PHE A 132 -1.59 -8.48 3.35
CA PHE A 132 -1.21 -9.71 2.68
C PHE A 132 -0.54 -9.51 1.31
N GLN A 133 -1.12 -8.65 0.48
CA GLN A 133 -0.74 -8.48 -0.93
C GLN A 133 0.66 -7.89 -1.09
N HIS A 134 1.15 -7.17 -0.07
CA HIS A 134 2.46 -6.54 -0.05
C HIS A 134 3.34 -7.04 1.10
N ALA A 135 2.99 -8.16 1.75
CA ALA A 135 3.70 -8.64 2.93
C ALA A 135 5.18 -9.03 2.69
N GLU A 136 5.58 -9.32 1.45
CA GLU A 136 6.99 -9.54 1.07
C GLU A 136 7.81 -8.23 0.96
N LEU A 137 7.16 -7.06 0.94
CA LEU A 137 7.85 -5.76 0.85
C LEU A 137 8.45 -5.39 2.22
N THR A 138 9.70 -5.79 2.43
CA THR A 138 10.41 -5.57 3.70
C THR A 138 11.14 -4.22 3.78
N ASP A 139 11.35 -3.54 2.63
CA ASP A 139 11.93 -2.20 2.59
C ASP A 139 10.84 -1.14 2.48
N CYS A 140 10.73 -0.29 3.51
CA CYS A 140 9.78 0.81 3.57
C CYS A 140 9.96 1.78 2.38
N GLY A 141 11.18 1.91 1.85
CA GLY A 141 11.46 2.75 0.69
C GLY A 141 10.84 2.27 -0.62
N THR A 142 10.30 1.04 -0.64
CA THR A 142 9.49 0.53 -1.76
C THR A 142 8.16 1.28 -1.90
N CYS A 143 7.64 1.84 -0.79
CA CYS A 143 6.38 2.60 -0.78
C CYS A 143 6.62 4.08 -0.41
N HIS A 144 7.57 4.36 0.47
CA HIS A 144 7.85 5.69 1.00
C HIS A 144 9.07 6.32 0.33
N THR A 145 8.83 7.28 -0.55
CA THR A 145 9.87 7.97 -1.33
C THR A 145 10.93 8.66 -0.47
N ALA A 146 10.51 9.22 0.67
CA ALA A 146 11.39 9.91 1.59
C ALA A 146 12.31 8.97 2.39
N PHE A 147 12.02 7.66 2.45
CA PHE A 147 12.67 6.72 3.36
C PHE A 147 14.19 6.68 3.15
N HIS A 148 14.64 6.54 1.90
CA HIS A 148 16.06 6.49 1.53
C HIS A 148 16.74 7.87 1.47
N GLY A 149 16.00 8.97 1.65
CA GLY A 149 16.52 10.33 1.59
C GLY A 149 17.33 10.78 2.82
N GLY A 150 17.46 9.91 3.83
CA GLY A 150 18.11 10.20 5.11
C GLY A 150 17.49 11.40 5.84
N MET A 151 18.23 11.99 6.77
CA MET A 151 17.72 13.08 7.61
C MET A 151 17.24 14.28 6.77
N SER A 152 17.93 14.60 5.67
CA SER A 152 17.54 15.72 4.79
C SER A 152 16.23 15.45 4.04
N GLY A 153 16.02 14.21 3.57
CA GLY A 153 14.78 13.80 2.91
C GLY A 153 13.60 13.83 3.88
N TRP A 154 13.79 13.36 5.11
CA TRP A 154 12.74 13.36 6.13
C TRP A 154 12.34 14.78 6.55
N TRP A 155 13.30 15.71 6.68
CA TRP A 155 12.97 17.11 6.94
C TRP A 155 12.21 17.76 5.79
N ARG A 156 12.54 17.44 4.54
CA ARG A 156 11.77 17.92 3.38
C ARG A 156 10.36 17.33 3.38
N ALA A 157 10.21 16.03 3.65
CA ALA A 157 8.91 15.38 3.74
C ALA A 157 8.04 15.97 4.86
N ALA A 158 8.61 16.20 6.05
CA ALA A 158 7.88 16.80 7.17
C ALA A 158 7.39 18.24 6.91
N LEU A 159 7.96 18.92 5.91
CA LEU A 159 7.59 20.28 5.50
C LEU A 159 6.81 20.30 4.17
N SER A 160 6.57 19.14 3.56
CA SER A 160 5.87 19.00 2.28
C SER A 160 4.42 18.62 2.50
N ASP A 161 3.51 19.26 1.75
CA ASP A 161 2.10 18.87 1.71
C ASP A 161 1.83 17.71 0.73
N ASP A 162 2.83 17.34 -0.10
CA ASP A 162 2.70 16.39 -1.21
C ASP A 162 3.18 14.96 -0.88
N VAL A 163 3.61 14.67 0.36
CA VAL A 163 4.23 13.37 0.71
C VAL A 163 3.36 12.17 0.30
N ALA A 164 2.05 12.23 0.54
CA ALA A 164 1.15 11.14 0.17
C ALA A 164 1.07 10.94 -1.36
N LYS A 165 1.14 12.03 -2.13
CA LYS A 165 1.17 12.01 -3.59
C LYS A 165 2.48 11.43 -4.10
N ASP A 166 3.60 11.85 -3.51
CA ASP A 166 4.93 11.33 -3.83
C ASP A 166 5.00 9.83 -3.54
N ASP A 167 4.50 9.39 -2.38
CA ASP A 167 4.42 7.98 -1.98
C ASP A 167 3.41 7.16 -2.80
N SER A 168 2.58 7.80 -3.64
CA SER A 168 1.74 7.07 -4.61
C SER A 168 2.51 6.69 -5.89
N GLN A 169 3.64 7.33 -6.18
CA GLN A 169 4.44 7.03 -7.38
C GLN A 169 5.05 5.62 -7.35
N PRO A 170 5.65 5.14 -6.24
CA PRO A 170 6.14 3.77 -6.17
C PRO A 170 5.03 2.72 -6.38
N CYS A 171 3.80 2.99 -5.94
CA CYS A 171 2.67 2.10 -6.23
C CYS A 171 2.44 1.93 -7.75
N ILE A 172 2.54 3.03 -8.51
CA ILE A 172 2.26 3.04 -9.96
C ILE A 172 3.40 2.39 -10.77
N ALA A 173 4.61 2.31 -10.20
CA ALA A 173 5.70 1.54 -10.80
C ALA A 173 5.28 0.07 -11.03
N CYS A 174 4.50 -0.50 -10.11
CA CYS A 174 3.94 -1.85 -10.25
C CYS A 174 2.50 -1.86 -10.80
N HIS A 175 1.64 -0.94 -10.37
CA HIS A 175 0.23 -0.86 -10.76
C HIS A 175 -0.03 0.15 -11.88
N LYS A 176 -0.15 -0.32 -13.13
CA LYS A 176 -0.35 0.56 -14.29
C LYS A 176 -1.74 1.21 -14.32
N MET A 177 -1.83 2.49 -13.93
CA MET A 177 -3.07 3.29 -13.98
C MET A 177 -3.06 4.42 -15.03
N GLY A 178 -1.97 4.56 -15.80
CA GLY A 178 -1.80 5.62 -16.80
C GLY A 178 -1.64 7.02 -16.20
N ASP A 179 -1.51 8.03 -17.06
CA ASP A 179 -1.17 9.41 -16.65
C ASP A 179 -2.27 10.09 -15.82
N ARG A 180 -3.48 9.53 -15.83
CA ARG A 180 -4.64 9.99 -15.05
C ARG A 180 -4.89 9.15 -13.81
N GLY A 181 -4.00 8.22 -13.47
CA GLY A 181 -4.20 7.26 -12.39
C GLY A 181 -4.39 7.90 -11.01
N LEU A 182 -3.76 9.05 -10.76
CA LEU A 182 -3.91 9.81 -9.51
C LEU A 182 -4.98 10.89 -9.59
N LEU A 183 -5.73 11.02 -10.69
CA LEU A 183 -6.85 11.96 -10.71
C LEU A 183 -8.09 11.30 -10.08
N PRO A 184 -8.95 12.06 -9.38
CA PRO A 184 -10.22 11.51 -8.91
C PRO A 184 -11.01 10.91 -10.08
N HIS A 185 -11.39 9.64 -9.96
CA HIS A 185 -12.05 8.86 -11.03
C HIS A 185 -11.29 8.82 -12.36
N SER A 186 -9.98 9.12 -12.35
CA SER A 186 -9.15 9.31 -13.53
C SER A 186 -9.65 10.37 -14.53
N LEU A 187 -10.40 11.37 -14.02
CA LEU A 187 -10.97 12.46 -14.80
C LEU A 187 -10.33 13.81 -14.45
N PRO A 188 -10.13 14.71 -15.44
CA PRO A 188 -9.67 16.05 -15.17
C PRO A 188 -10.75 16.88 -14.45
N ALA A 189 -10.32 17.93 -13.73
CA ALA A 189 -11.19 18.70 -12.85
C ALA A 189 -12.35 19.41 -13.56
N ASP A 190 -12.15 19.85 -14.80
CA ASP A 190 -13.16 20.48 -15.64
C ASP A 190 -14.28 19.49 -16.02
N GLU A 191 -13.92 18.25 -16.37
CA GLU A 191 -14.89 17.19 -16.66
C GLU A 191 -15.67 16.78 -15.41
N LEU A 192 -14.99 16.65 -14.25
CA LEU A 192 -15.64 16.38 -12.97
C LEU A 192 -16.63 17.48 -12.58
N GLN A 193 -16.26 18.74 -12.81
CA GLN A 193 -17.13 19.88 -12.51
C GLN A 193 -18.35 19.94 -13.44
N ALA A 194 -18.18 19.60 -14.72
CA ALA A 194 -19.30 19.49 -15.65
C ALA A 194 -20.30 18.41 -15.19
N ARG A 195 -19.81 17.20 -14.90
CA ARG A 195 -20.63 16.08 -14.41
C ARG A 195 -21.31 16.37 -13.07
N SER A 196 -20.61 17.06 -12.16
CA SER A 196 -21.18 17.44 -10.86
C SER A 196 -22.35 18.41 -11.00
N LYS A 197 -22.32 19.34 -11.96
CA LYS A 197 -23.44 20.25 -12.25
C LYS A 197 -24.67 19.50 -12.79
N ASP A 198 -24.44 18.46 -13.58
CA ASP A 198 -25.51 17.64 -14.15
C ASP A 198 -26.20 16.75 -13.10
N ILE A 199 -25.45 16.30 -12.08
CA ILE A 199 -25.93 15.40 -11.01
C ILE A 199 -26.45 16.18 -9.77
N ALA A 200 -26.12 17.47 -9.65
CA ALA A 200 -26.39 18.31 -8.49
C ALA A 200 -27.85 18.39 -7.96
N PRO A 201 -28.94 18.24 -8.76
CA PRO A 201 -30.27 18.39 -8.19
C PRO A 201 -30.76 17.18 -7.36
N ALA A 202 -29.99 16.11 -7.19
CA ALA A 202 -30.41 14.91 -6.46
C ALA A 202 -29.52 14.59 -5.23
N THR A 203 -29.51 15.42 -4.19
CA THR A 203 -28.82 15.08 -2.93
C THR A 203 -29.71 15.23 -1.69
N ALA A 204 -29.98 14.09 -1.04
CA ALA A 204 -30.68 13.94 0.23
C ALA A 204 -29.69 14.08 1.42
N PRO A 205 -30.14 14.09 2.70
CA PRO A 205 -29.33 14.52 3.83
C PRO A 205 -28.41 13.40 4.37
N GLY A 206 -27.34 13.03 3.65
CA GLY A 206 -26.51 11.85 3.98
C GLY A 206 -25.30 12.03 4.90
N ARG A 207 -25.08 13.20 5.50
CA ARG A 207 -23.87 13.41 6.31
C ARG A 207 -23.95 12.71 7.68
N SER A 208 -23.06 11.75 7.91
CA SER A 208 -22.75 11.23 9.24
C SER A 208 -22.31 12.38 10.17
N ILE A 209 -22.55 12.23 11.48
CA ILE A 209 -22.19 13.28 12.47
C ILE A 209 -20.69 13.56 12.42
N GLY A 210 -19.86 12.54 12.19
CA GLY A 210 -18.41 12.65 12.05
C GLY A 210 -17.99 13.57 10.89
N VAL A 211 -18.55 13.36 9.70
CA VAL A 211 -18.26 14.19 8.52
C VAL A 211 -18.72 15.65 8.71
N LYS A 212 -19.84 15.88 9.43
CA LYS A 212 -20.30 17.24 9.78
C LYS A 212 -19.30 17.97 10.68
N LEU A 213 -18.79 17.27 11.70
CA LEU A 213 -17.79 17.82 12.64
C LEU A 213 -16.46 18.09 11.94
N ALA A 214 -15.99 17.17 11.10
CA ALA A 214 -14.76 17.33 10.34
C ALA A 214 -14.83 18.56 9.42
N GLY A 215 -15.95 18.73 8.71
CA GLY A 215 -16.13 19.90 7.82
C GLY A 215 -16.18 21.26 8.54
N LEU A 216 -16.56 21.28 9.83
CA LEU A 216 -16.50 22.49 10.65
C LEU A 216 -15.09 22.83 11.10
N ALA A 217 -14.25 21.82 11.35
CA ALA A 217 -12.88 21.99 11.82
C ALA A 217 -11.88 22.26 10.67
N PHE A 218 -12.07 21.60 9.53
CA PHE A 218 -11.10 21.57 8.43
C PHE A 218 -11.61 22.22 7.12
N GLY A 219 -12.86 22.71 7.09
CA GLY A 219 -13.45 23.35 5.90
C GLY A 219 -14.17 22.37 4.96
N LYS A 220 -14.64 22.86 3.80
CA LYS A 220 -15.28 22.02 2.78
C LYS A 220 -14.24 21.10 2.11
N PRO A 221 -14.62 19.89 1.69
CA PRO A 221 -13.69 19.00 1.00
C PRO A 221 -13.25 19.56 -0.36
N GLN A 222 -11.93 19.56 -0.57
CA GLN A 222 -11.20 19.56 -1.85
C GLN A 222 -12.04 19.98 -3.07
N GLU A 223 -12.29 21.29 -3.25
CA GLU A 223 -13.02 21.79 -4.43
C GLU A 223 -12.21 21.62 -5.74
N ASN A 224 -10.91 21.27 -5.68
CA ASN A 224 -10.03 21.05 -6.84
C ASN A 224 -8.84 20.12 -6.50
N ALA A 225 -9.07 18.89 -6.00
CA ALA A 225 -7.97 17.96 -5.78
C ALA A 225 -7.26 17.64 -7.12
N GLU A 226 -6.08 18.22 -7.33
CA GLU A 226 -5.23 17.95 -8.50
C GLU A 226 -4.68 16.51 -8.50
N SER A 227 -4.71 15.84 -7.34
CA SER A 227 -4.38 14.43 -7.21
C SER A 227 -5.08 13.80 -6.00
N LEU A 228 -5.37 12.51 -6.10
CA LEU A 228 -5.92 11.64 -5.07
C LEU A 228 -4.91 10.51 -4.79
N PRO A 229 -4.09 10.64 -3.74
CA PRO A 229 -3.14 9.61 -3.35
C PRO A 229 -3.81 8.25 -3.06
N CYS A 230 -3.14 7.14 -3.39
CA CYS A 230 -3.65 5.78 -3.21
C CYS A 230 -4.06 5.51 -1.75
N MET A 231 -3.23 5.96 -0.81
CA MET A 231 -3.42 5.77 0.64
C MET A 231 -4.61 6.54 1.22
N THR A 232 -5.25 7.42 0.44
CA THR A 232 -6.51 8.06 0.86
C THR A 232 -7.62 7.02 1.05
N CYS A 233 -7.57 5.95 0.26
CA CYS A 233 -8.57 4.89 0.23
C CYS A 233 -7.99 3.54 0.68
N HIS A 234 -6.79 3.19 0.22
CA HIS A 234 -6.15 1.90 0.49
C HIS A 234 -5.09 2.06 1.58
N GLN A 235 -5.42 1.68 2.82
CA GLN A 235 -4.48 1.75 3.94
C GLN A 235 -3.75 0.41 4.11
N GLU A 236 -2.44 0.42 3.90
CA GLU A 236 -1.62 -0.78 3.85
C GLU A 236 -1.25 -1.34 5.23
N HIS A 237 -0.88 -0.49 6.18
CA HIS A 237 -0.45 -0.88 7.53
C HIS A 237 -1.63 -1.29 8.45
N GLY A 238 -2.50 -2.16 7.95
CA GLY A 238 -3.63 -2.72 8.70
C GLY A 238 -3.37 -4.12 9.26
N GLY A 239 -2.22 -4.72 8.94
CA GLY A 239 -1.91 -6.11 9.24
C GLY A 239 -2.19 -7.05 8.07
N ALA A 240 -1.59 -8.25 8.11
CA ALA A 240 -1.76 -9.26 7.05
C ALA A 240 -3.22 -9.68 6.79
N GLU A 241 -4.11 -9.49 7.76
CA GLU A 241 -5.54 -9.81 7.66
C GLU A 241 -6.41 -8.62 7.21
N ALA A 242 -5.83 -7.44 7.02
CA ALA A 242 -6.56 -6.27 6.55
C ALA A 242 -6.98 -6.42 5.10
N ASP A 243 -8.25 -6.14 4.82
CA ASP A 243 -8.78 -6.09 3.47
C ASP A 243 -8.61 -4.70 2.87
N LEU A 244 -7.60 -4.56 2.00
CA LEU A 244 -7.35 -3.35 1.23
C LEU A 244 -8.53 -2.91 0.35
N THR A 245 -9.44 -3.82 0.00
CA THR A 245 -10.56 -3.53 -0.91
C THR A 245 -11.80 -3.04 -0.17
N THR A 246 -11.86 -3.24 1.14
CA THR A 246 -12.97 -2.75 1.96
C THR A 246 -12.87 -1.23 2.17
N MET A 247 -13.87 -0.50 1.70
CA MET A 247 -13.98 0.95 1.86
C MET A 247 -15.35 1.32 2.45
N SER A 248 -15.40 2.26 3.40
CA SER A 248 -16.66 2.77 3.94
C SER A 248 -17.22 3.90 3.07
N ASP A 249 -18.54 4.07 3.07
CA ASP A 249 -19.22 5.19 2.39
C ASP A 249 -18.71 6.57 2.88
N ASP A 250 -18.33 6.67 4.15
CA ASP A 250 -17.74 7.89 4.74
C ASP A 250 -16.43 8.29 4.03
N ARG A 251 -15.63 7.33 3.52
CA ARG A 251 -14.41 7.65 2.75
C ARG A 251 -14.75 8.40 1.47
N CYS A 252 -15.82 8.00 0.78
CA CYS A 252 -16.25 8.65 -0.46
C CYS A 252 -16.88 10.03 -0.18
N THR A 253 -17.77 10.13 0.82
CA THR A 253 -18.46 11.38 1.17
C THR A 253 -17.54 12.44 1.79
N SER A 254 -16.35 12.02 2.26
CA SER A 254 -15.32 12.92 2.78
C SER A 254 -14.78 13.89 1.74
N CYS A 255 -14.79 13.53 0.45
CA CYS A 255 -14.29 14.35 -0.66
C CYS A 255 -15.39 14.85 -1.61
N HIS A 256 -16.50 14.12 -1.74
CA HIS A 256 -17.54 14.47 -2.70
C HIS A 256 -18.31 15.76 -2.32
N GLN A 257 -18.52 16.66 -3.28
CA GLN A 257 -19.38 17.84 -3.09
C GLN A 257 -20.86 17.45 -3.06
N VAL A 258 -21.23 16.51 -3.94
CA VAL A 258 -22.56 15.91 -4.07
C VAL A 258 -22.63 14.74 -3.10
N GLN A 259 -23.43 14.90 -2.04
CA GLN A 259 -23.49 13.96 -0.91
C GLN A 259 -24.54 12.87 -1.14
N PHE A 260 -24.25 11.65 -0.70
CA PHE A 260 -25.13 10.50 -0.80
C PHE A 260 -25.08 9.64 0.47
N ASP A 261 -26.11 8.83 0.71
CA ASP A 261 -26.20 7.97 1.90
C ASP A 261 -25.26 6.76 1.82
N SER A 262 -25.14 6.16 0.63
CA SER A 262 -24.19 5.07 0.35
C SER A 262 -23.77 5.02 -1.11
N LEU A 263 -22.61 4.44 -1.41
CA LEU A 263 -22.13 4.26 -2.78
C LEU A 263 -23.15 3.46 -3.61
N ALA A 264 -23.75 2.42 -3.02
CA ALA A 264 -24.73 1.56 -3.68
C ALA A 264 -26.04 2.29 -4.06
N SER A 265 -26.39 3.39 -3.39
CA SER A 265 -27.64 4.12 -3.62
C SER A 265 -27.45 5.47 -4.33
N GLY A 266 -26.26 6.06 -4.22
CA GLY A 266 -25.97 7.40 -4.73
C GLY A 266 -24.93 7.48 -5.84
N HIS A 267 -24.33 6.37 -6.24
CA HIS A 267 -23.42 6.31 -7.38
C HIS A 267 -24.14 5.71 -8.61
N PRO A 268 -23.94 6.25 -9.83
CA PRO A 268 -24.44 5.63 -11.05
C PRO A 268 -23.95 4.18 -11.21
N ASP A 269 -24.78 3.33 -11.81
CA ASP A 269 -24.38 1.95 -12.10
C ASP A 269 -23.13 1.90 -12.98
N PHE A 270 -22.23 0.99 -12.63
CA PHE A 270 -20.99 0.72 -13.35
C PHE A 270 -21.22 -0.10 -14.63
N ALA A 271 -22.13 0.37 -15.50
CA ALA A 271 -22.55 -0.34 -16.71
C ALA A 271 -21.41 -0.59 -17.73
N GLN A 272 -20.33 0.19 -17.66
CA GLN A 272 -19.17 0.10 -18.56
C GLN A 272 -17.83 0.12 -17.79
N TYR A 273 -17.79 -0.48 -16.59
CA TYR A 273 -16.52 -0.54 -15.85
C TYR A 273 -15.49 -1.35 -16.65
N PRO A 274 -14.33 -0.76 -17.00
CA PRO A 274 -13.49 -1.29 -18.08
C PRO A 274 -12.66 -2.52 -17.70
N TYR A 275 -12.93 -3.18 -16.58
CA TYR A 275 -12.07 -4.23 -16.05
C TYR A 275 -12.87 -5.44 -15.55
N THR A 276 -13.07 -6.43 -16.42
CA THR A 276 -13.35 -7.83 -16.01
C THR A 276 -12.12 -8.52 -15.41
N ARG A 277 -10.93 -7.89 -15.48
CA ARG A 277 -9.67 -8.41 -14.94
C ARG A 277 -8.92 -7.36 -14.12
N ARG A 278 -8.10 -7.80 -13.17
CA ARG A 278 -7.22 -6.93 -12.36
C ARG A 278 -6.23 -6.13 -13.22
N THR A 279 -5.80 -4.97 -12.68
CA THR A 279 -4.69 -4.17 -13.20
C THR A 279 -3.44 -5.03 -13.31
N ARG A 280 -2.86 -5.12 -14.52
CA ARG A 280 -1.65 -5.92 -14.75
C ARG A 280 -0.47 -5.29 -14.01
N LEU A 281 0.33 -6.14 -13.36
CA LEU A 281 1.66 -5.75 -12.89
C LEU A 281 2.54 -5.40 -14.09
N GLN A 282 3.34 -4.34 -13.98
CA GLN A 282 4.31 -3.98 -15.02
C GLN A 282 5.43 -5.02 -15.09
N PHE A 283 5.66 -5.57 -16.28
CA PHE A 283 6.83 -6.41 -16.55
C PHE A 283 7.94 -5.55 -17.15
N ASP A 284 9.04 -5.39 -16.43
CA ASP A 284 10.22 -4.65 -16.88
C ASP A 284 11.11 -5.55 -17.75
N HIS A 285 10.98 -5.39 -19.06
CA HIS A 285 11.77 -6.13 -20.05
C HIS A 285 13.27 -5.89 -19.87
N THR A 286 13.68 -4.65 -19.62
CA THR A 286 15.09 -4.28 -19.48
C THR A 286 15.69 -4.96 -18.28
N SER A 287 15.07 -4.82 -17.11
CA SER A 287 15.56 -5.48 -15.90
C SER A 287 15.59 -7.00 -16.05
N HIS A 288 14.57 -7.61 -16.66
CA HIS A 288 14.54 -9.05 -16.86
C HIS A 288 15.69 -9.51 -17.78
N ILE A 289 15.85 -8.84 -18.92
CA ILE A 289 16.85 -9.21 -19.92
C ILE A 289 18.27 -9.01 -19.38
N ASP A 290 18.53 -7.83 -18.82
CA ASP A 290 19.85 -7.47 -18.30
C ASP A 290 20.27 -8.36 -17.12
N LYS A 291 19.34 -8.72 -16.25
CA LYS A 291 19.68 -9.52 -15.07
C LYS A 291 19.90 -10.99 -15.40
N HIS A 292 19.12 -11.56 -16.31
CA HIS A 292 19.05 -13.01 -16.50
C HIS A 292 19.77 -13.52 -17.75
N PHE A 293 19.98 -12.69 -18.78
CA PHE A 293 20.65 -13.11 -20.02
C PHE A 293 22.10 -12.63 -20.15
N ARG A 294 22.68 -12.00 -19.12
CA ARG A 294 24.12 -11.69 -19.07
C ARG A 294 25.00 -12.89 -18.73
N ASP A 295 24.45 -13.94 -18.10
CA ASP A 295 25.17 -15.18 -17.83
C ASP A 295 25.34 -15.99 -19.12
N GLN A 296 26.58 -16.40 -19.44
CA GLN A 296 26.92 -17.21 -20.61
C GLN A 296 26.08 -18.49 -20.74
N LYS A 297 25.57 -19.04 -19.64
CA LYS A 297 24.68 -20.21 -19.66
C LYS A 297 23.29 -19.91 -20.22
N MET A 298 22.81 -18.69 -20.04
CA MET A 298 21.45 -18.26 -20.38
C MET A 298 21.40 -17.39 -21.65
N VAL A 299 22.53 -16.81 -22.09
CA VAL A 299 22.63 -16.01 -23.34
C VAL A 299 22.00 -16.73 -24.55
N LYS A 300 22.16 -18.06 -24.65
CA LYS A 300 21.61 -18.86 -25.76
C LYS A 300 20.08 -18.97 -25.77
N LEU A 301 19.44 -18.68 -24.64
CA LEU A 301 17.99 -18.69 -24.44
C LEU A 301 17.41 -17.28 -24.42
N ALA A 302 18.24 -16.25 -24.66
CA ALA A 302 17.78 -14.87 -24.73
C ALA A 302 16.85 -14.68 -25.94
N PRO A 303 15.72 -13.98 -25.79
CA PRO A 303 14.88 -13.63 -26.92
C PRO A 303 15.66 -12.72 -27.88
N GLY A 304 15.63 -13.03 -29.17
CA GLY A 304 16.28 -12.25 -30.21
C GLY A 304 15.38 -11.16 -30.78
N GLU A 305 14.06 -11.37 -30.76
CA GLU A 305 13.08 -10.40 -31.22
C GLU A 305 11.87 -10.29 -30.31
N CYS A 306 11.15 -9.16 -30.41
CA CYS A 306 9.92 -8.94 -29.64
C CYS A 306 8.87 -10.03 -29.90
N ARG A 307 8.90 -10.66 -31.09
CA ARG A 307 7.95 -11.66 -31.56
C ARG A 307 8.14 -13.05 -30.92
N ASP A 308 9.26 -13.24 -30.23
CA ASP A 308 9.52 -14.46 -29.44
C ASP A 308 8.54 -14.54 -28.27
N CYS A 309 8.21 -13.39 -27.67
CA CYS A 309 7.24 -13.29 -26.59
C CYS A 309 5.88 -12.75 -27.04
N HIS A 310 5.83 -11.96 -28.12
CA HIS A 310 4.62 -11.30 -28.57
C HIS A 310 4.05 -11.84 -29.88
N LYS A 311 2.74 -11.68 -30.06
CA LYS A 311 2.02 -11.87 -31.32
C LYS A 311 1.12 -10.67 -31.57
N THR A 312 0.81 -10.40 -32.83
CA THR A 312 -0.22 -9.42 -33.17
C THR A 312 -1.61 -10.00 -32.86
N ASP A 313 -2.55 -9.15 -32.44
CA ASP A 313 -3.96 -9.50 -32.40
C ASP A 313 -4.51 -9.76 -33.82
N THR A 314 -5.76 -10.25 -33.90
CA THR A 314 -6.41 -10.59 -35.17
C THR A 314 -6.54 -9.42 -36.15
N ASN A 315 -6.49 -8.19 -35.66
CA ASN A 315 -6.60 -6.97 -36.46
C ASN A 315 -5.25 -6.26 -36.71
N GLY A 316 -4.14 -6.82 -36.23
CA GLY A 316 -2.80 -6.23 -36.35
C GLY A 316 -2.60 -4.91 -35.58
N ARG A 317 -3.49 -4.57 -34.66
CA ARG A 317 -3.50 -3.29 -33.93
C ARG A 317 -2.89 -3.38 -32.54
N LEU A 318 -2.91 -4.57 -31.92
CA LEU A 318 -2.42 -4.78 -30.58
C LEU A 318 -1.34 -5.85 -30.57
N MET A 319 -0.31 -5.64 -29.75
CA MET A 319 0.70 -6.66 -29.46
C MET A 319 0.27 -7.42 -28.20
N GLU A 320 -0.16 -8.66 -28.40
CA GLU A 320 -0.47 -9.60 -27.33
C GLU A 320 0.77 -10.37 -26.92
N VAL A 321 0.78 -10.91 -25.70
CA VAL A 321 1.79 -11.88 -25.26
C VAL A 321 1.33 -13.27 -25.71
N ARG A 322 2.25 -14.14 -26.14
CA ARG A 322 1.95 -15.55 -26.42
C ARG A 322 1.67 -16.29 -25.10
N SER A 323 1.35 -17.58 -25.18
CA SER A 323 1.09 -18.38 -23.98
C SER A 323 2.34 -18.50 -23.10
N PHE A 324 2.14 -18.83 -21.82
CA PHE A 324 3.24 -19.06 -20.88
C PHE A 324 4.21 -20.12 -21.39
N GLU A 325 3.70 -21.23 -21.95
CA GLU A 325 4.50 -22.34 -22.47
C GLU A 325 5.47 -21.87 -23.56
N THR A 326 5.02 -20.93 -24.40
CA THR A 326 5.81 -20.39 -25.51
C THR A 326 6.78 -19.31 -25.02
N SER A 327 6.31 -18.36 -24.21
CA SER A 327 7.09 -17.17 -23.85
C SER A 327 8.01 -17.35 -22.63
N CYS A 328 7.67 -18.27 -21.72
CA CYS A 328 8.32 -18.37 -20.41
C CYS A 328 8.71 -19.82 -20.07
N GLY A 329 7.97 -20.80 -20.58
CA GLY A 329 8.01 -22.21 -20.17
C GLY A 329 9.37 -22.87 -20.34
N ALA A 330 10.14 -22.49 -21.36
CA ALA A 330 11.47 -23.06 -21.60
C ALA A 330 12.44 -22.86 -20.42
N CYS A 331 12.35 -21.74 -19.71
CA CYS A 331 13.21 -21.44 -18.55
C CYS A 331 12.47 -21.58 -17.21
N HIS A 332 11.22 -21.12 -17.14
CA HIS A 332 10.44 -21.09 -15.90
C HIS A 332 9.51 -22.28 -15.74
N GLY A 333 9.18 -23.02 -16.80
CA GLY A 333 8.24 -24.15 -16.72
C GLY A 333 8.72 -25.24 -15.77
N ALA A 334 10.01 -25.58 -15.84
CA ALA A 334 10.63 -26.53 -14.91
C ALA A 334 10.61 -26.00 -13.46
N GLN A 335 10.84 -24.70 -13.25
CA GLN A 335 10.81 -24.07 -11.92
C GLN A 335 9.40 -24.06 -11.32
N VAL A 336 8.39 -23.72 -12.13
CA VAL A 336 6.97 -23.77 -11.77
C VAL A 336 6.55 -25.21 -11.46
N ALA A 337 7.05 -26.18 -12.21
CA ALA A 337 6.86 -27.61 -11.93
C ALA A 337 7.75 -28.14 -10.78
N GLY A 338 8.56 -27.28 -10.15
CA GLY A 338 9.35 -27.60 -8.95
C GLY A 338 10.69 -28.31 -9.19
N ALA A 339 11.20 -28.36 -10.42
CA ALA A 339 12.52 -28.91 -10.73
C ALA A 339 13.64 -27.96 -10.24
N GLY A 340 14.59 -28.49 -9.45
CA GLY A 340 15.77 -27.74 -8.99
C GLY A 340 15.76 -27.26 -7.53
N ARG A 341 14.74 -27.59 -6.74
CA ARG A 341 14.81 -27.49 -5.26
C ARG A 341 15.49 -28.74 -4.69
N ALA A 342 16.12 -28.61 -3.51
CA ALA A 342 16.89 -29.68 -2.87
C ALA A 342 16.08 -30.93 -2.46
N SER A 343 14.77 -30.98 -2.74
CA SER A 343 13.86 -32.11 -2.55
C SER A 343 13.04 -32.40 -3.81
N ALA A 344 12.28 -33.51 -3.85
CA ALA A 344 11.38 -33.85 -4.96
C ALA A 344 10.35 -32.72 -5.19
N LYS A 345 10.22 -32.22 -6.44
CA LYS A 345 9.17 -31.33 -7.02
C LYS A 345 8.56 -30.19 -6.16
N GLY A 346 9.17 -29.82 -5.04
CA GLY A 346 8.56 -28.94 -4.03
C GLY A 346 7.68 -29.70 -3.01
N LEU A 347 7.28 -29.01 -1.94
CA LEU A 347 6.38 -29.57 -0.93
C LEU A 347 4.93 -29.37 -1.39
N ALA A 348 4.19 -30.46 -1.64
CA ALA A 348 2.76 -30.37 -1.90
C ALA A 348 2.04 -29.86 -0.64
N VAL A 349 1.39 -28.70 -0.76
CA VAL A 349 0.67 -28.04 0.35
C VAL A 349 -0.81 -28.44 0.35
N PHE A 350 -1.45 -28.40 -0.82
CA PHE A 350 -2.83 -28.81 -1.04
C PHE A 350 -2.89 -29.80 -2.20
N VAL A 351 -3.66 -30.87 -2.02
CA VAL A 351 -3.87 -31.95 -2.98
C VAL A 351 -5.30 -32.44 -2.83
N VAL A 352 -5.92 -32.90 -3.91
CA VAL A 352 -7.19 -33.64 -3.84
C VAL A 352 -6.86 -35.11 -3.56
N PRO A 353 -7.27 -35.67 -2.40
CA PRO A 353 -7.03 -37.07 -2.10
C PRO A 353 -7.72 -37.98 -3.12
N GLY A 354 -7.03 -39.03 -3.54
CA GLY A 354 -7.63 -40.08 -4.34
C GLY A 354 -8.61 -40.89 -3.53
N LEU A 355 -9.81 -41.12 -4.09
CA LEU A 355 -10.90 -41.85 -3.46
C LEU A 355 -11.63 -42.71 -4.51
N ASP A 356 -12.13 -43.86 -4.09
CA ASP A 356 -13.04 -44.67 -4.89
C ASP A 356 -14.43 -44.01 -5.00
N VAL A 357 -14.56 -43.12 -5.98
CA VAL A 357 -15.80 -42.35 -6.24
C VAL A 357 -16.96 -43.29 -6.60
N ILE A 358 -16.70 -44.45 -7.21
CA ILE A 358 -17.73 -45.41 -7.61
C ILE A 358 -18.32 -46.09 -6.38
N SER A 359 -17.47 -46.68 -5.52
CA SER A 359 -17.95 -47.32 -4.28
C SER A 359 -18.62 -46.34 -3.32
N LEU A 360 -18.13 -45.09 -3.25
CA LEU A 360 -18.80 -44.03 -2.48
C LEU A 360 -20.19 -43.69 -3.03
N ARG A 361 -20.38 -43.77 -4.36
CA ARG A 361 -21.66 -43.49 -5.01
C ARG A 361 -22.64 -44.64 -4.78
N ASP A 362 -22.18 -45.87 -4.96
CA ASP A 362 -22.99 -47.08 -4.80
C ASP A 362 -23.42 -47.31 -3.35
N SER A 363 -22.58 -46.93 -2.39
CA SER A 363 -22.92 -46.94 -0.96
C SER A 363 -23.85 -45.80 -0.53
N GLY A 364 -24.15 -44.85 -1.42
CA GLY A 364 -24.99 -43.68 -1.12
C GLY A 364 -24.35 -42.68 -0.15
N ALA A 365 -23.01 -42.60 -0.13
CA ALA A 365 -22.28 -41.70 0.75
C ALA A 365 -22.61 -40.23 0.44
N ALA A 366 -22.83 -39.43 1.49
CA ALA A 366 -23.24 -38.03 1.36
C ALA A 366 -22.03 -37.11 1.20
N VAL A 367 -21.22 -37.34 0.17
CA VAL A 367 -19.93 -36.64 -0.05
C VAL A 367 -19.99 -35.52 -1.09
N GLY A 368 -21.12 -35.35 -1.81
CA GLY A 368 -21.27 -34.41 -2.92
C GLY A 368 -20.30 -34.69 -4.08
N GLU A 369 -20.10 -33.72 -4.97
CA GLU A 369 -19.20 -33.85 -6.13
C GLU A 369 -17.73 -34.05 -5.72
N TRP A 370 -17.04 -35.02 -6.30
CA TRP A 370 -15.61 -35.26 -6.07
C TRP A 370 -14.91 -35.58 -7.39
N PRO A 371 -13.70 -35.04 -7.65
CA PRO A 371 -12.93 -35.34 -8.86
C PRO A 371 -12.65 -36.83 -9.03
N GLU A 372 -12.97 -37.37 -10.21
CA GLU A 372 -12.81 -38.80 -10.52
C GLU A 372 -11.34 -39.24 -10.62
N TYR A 373 -10.47 -38.37 -11.15
CA TYR A 373 -9.07 -38.69 -11.43
C TYR A 373 -8.10 -38.17 -10.36
N ALA A 374 -8.56 -38.05 -9.11
CA ALA A 374 -7.68 -37.72 -8.00
C ALA A 374 -6.87 -38.97 -7.59
N GLU A 375 -5.55 -38.85 -7.54
CA GLU A 375 -4.63 -39.94 -7.12
C GLU A 375 -3.72 -39.54 -5.95
N GLY A 376 -3.91 -38.32 -5.45
CA GLY A 376 -3.02 -37.75 -4.45
C GLY A 376 -3.22 -38.33 -3.06
N THR A 377 -2.17 -38.29 -2.24
CA THR A 377 -2.29 -38.55 -0.79
C THR A 377 -2.39 -37.23 -0.04
N VAL A 378 -3.09 -37.22 1.10
CA VAL A 378 -3.20 -36.02 1.95
C VAL A 378 -1.79 -35.61 2.41
N PRO A 379 -1.27 -34.43 2.02
CA PRO A 379 0.07 -34.02 2.42
C PRO A 379 0.14 -33.71 3.92
N PRO A 380 1.32 -33.81 4.56
CA PRO A 380 1.47 -33.54 5.99
C PRO A 380 0.97 -32.17 6.41
N PHE A 381 1.22 -31.14 5.59
CA PHE A 381 0.76 -29.78 5.86
C PHE A 381 -0.76 -29.66 5.79
N MET A 382 -1.38 -30.25 4.76
CA MET A 382 -2.84 -30.30 4.65
C MET A 382 -3.47 -31.07 5.82
N ASN A 383 -2.90 -32.23 6.19
CA ASN A 383 -3.36 -33.01 7.32
C ASN A 383 -3.28 -32.21 8.63
N MET A 384 -2.23 -31.42 8.82
CA MET A 384 -2.10 -30.50 9.94
C MET A 384 -3.26 -29.49 9.95
N LEU A 385 -3.55 -28.84 8.83
CA LEU A 385 -4.66 -27.87 8.73
C LEU A 385 -6.03 -28.51 8.95
N LEU A 386 -6.28 -29.71 8.41
CA LEU A 386 -7.51 -30.47 8.63
C LEU A 386 -7.67 -30.86 10.11
N SER A 387 -6.56 -31.11 10.81
CA SER A 387 -6.54 -31.43 12.25
C SER A 387 -6.93 -30.25 13.16
N SER A 388 -7.25 -29.07 12.60
CA SER A 388 -7.93 -28.00 13.34
C SER A 388 -9.38 -28.35 13.69
N ASP A 389 -10.01 -29.30 12.97
CA ASP A 389 -11.34 -29.82 13.26
C ASP A 389 -11.25 -31.07 14.17
N PRO A 390 -11.88 -31.05 15.36
CA PRO A 390 -11.96 -32.22 16.24
C PRO A 390 -12.51 -33.47 15.55
N LYS A 391 -13.52 -33.33 14.66
CA LYS A 391 -14.12 -34.49 13.96
C LYS A 391 -13.11 -35.18 13.06
N TYR A 392 -12.28 -34.41 12.37
CA TYR A 392 -11.23 -34.96 11.52
C TYR A 392 -10.17 -35.66 12.35
N ARG A 393 -9.75 -35.07 13.48
CA ARG A 393 -8.80 -35.72 14.42
C ARG A 393 -9.32 -37.06 14.93
N ASP A 394 -10.61 -37.13 15.25
CA ASP A 394 -11.23 -38.38 15.71
C ASP A 394 -11.31 -39.43 14.59
N ALA A 395 -11.51 -38.99 13.34
CA ALA A 395 -11.57 -39.85 12.16
C ALA A 395 -10.21 -40.38 11.68
N GLN A 396 -9.09 -39.71 12.03
CA GLN A 396 -7.74 -40.08 11.58
C GLN A 396 -7.37 -41.53 11.92
N GLY A 397 -7.76 -42.01 13.10
CA GLY A 397 -7.49 -43.39 13.51
C GLY A 397 -8.15 -44.41 12.57
N THR A 398 -9.39 -44.16 12.18
CA THR A 398 -10.14 -45.01 11.25
C THR A 398 -9.62 -44.89 9.82
N LEU A 399 -9.32 -43.66 9.36
CA LEU A 399 -8.74 -43.42 8.03
C LEU A 399 -7.42 -44.18 7.84
N ALA A 400 -6.60 -44.27 8.88
CA ALA A 400 -5.33 -45.01 8.84
C ALA A 400 -5.50 -46.54 8.74
N THR A 401 -6.71 -47.08 8.92
CA THR A 401 -7.01 -48.51 8.74
C THR A 401 -7.43 -48.87 7.32
N ILE A 402 -7.58 -47.88 6.44
CA ILE A 402 -7.92 -48.09 5.03
C ILE A 402 -6.61 -48.33 4.27
N ASP A 403 -6.43 -49.54 3.74
CA ASP A 403 -5.21 -49.94 3.05
C ASP A 403 -5.06 -49.22 1.69
N ASP A 404 -6.16 -49.10 0.94
CA ASP A 404 -6.22 -48.40 -0.35
C ASP A 404 -7.46 -47.50 -0.45
N PRO A 405 -7.32 -46.17 -0.31
CA PRO A 405 -8.44 -45.24 -0.49
C PRO A 405 -9.06 -45.24 -1.90
N LEU A 406 -8.35 -45.78 -2.91
CA LEU A 406 -8.85 -45.94 -4.28
C LEU A 406 -9.69 -47.21 -4.48
N ASP A 407 -9.80 -48.07 -3.47
CA ASP A 407 -10.71 -49.22 -3.45
C ASP A 407 -11.48 -49.26 -2.12
N LEU A 408 -12.72 -48.76 -2.15
CA LEU A 408 -13.60 -48.72 -0.98
C LEU A 408 -14.73 -49.76 -1.07
N SER A 409 -14.61 -50.75 -1.96
CA SER A 409 -15.64 -51.75 -2.21
C SER A 409 -15.98 -52.60 -0.98
N GLU A 410 -14.99 -52.89 -0.13
CA GLU A 410 -15.11 -53.66 1.12
C GLU A 410 -15.07 -52.77 2.37
N ALA A 411 -15.22 -51.45 2.23
CA ALA A 411 -15.13 -50.51 3.35
C ALA A 411 -16.31 -50.66 4.31
N THR A 412 -16.02 -50.68 5.61
CA THR A 412 -17.04 -50.68 6.67
C THR A 412 -17.78 -49.35 6.75
N ALA A 413 -18.96 -49.34 7.37
CA ALA A 413 -19.73 -48.11 7.58
C ALA A 413 -18.94 -47.03 8.35
N ASP A 414 -18.11 -47.44 9.32
CA ASP A 414 -17.27 -46.52 10.08
C ASP A 414 -16.14 -45.94 9.22
N GLN A 415 -15.55 -46.74 8.32
CA GLN A 415 -14.56 -46.26 7.34
C GLN A 415 -15.18 -45.29 6.33
N LEU A 416 -16.37 -45.59 5.80
CA LEU A 416 -17.09 -44.69 4.90
C LEU A 416 -17.46 -43.37 5.59
N ALA A 417 -17.86 -43.40 6.87
CA ALA A 417 -18.12 -42.19 7.65
C ALA A 417 -16.84 -41.36 7.91
N ALA A 418 -15.70 -42.02 8.10
CA ALA A 418 -14.41 -41.37 8.22
C ALA A 418 -13.97 -40.73 6.90
N VAL A 419 -14.19 -41.39 5.76
CA VAL A 419 -13.98 -40.84 4.41
C VAL A 419 -14.90 -39.64 4.17
N GLU A 420 -16.17 -39.70 4.55
CA GLU A 420 -17.09 -38.55 4.47
C GLU A 420 -16.56 -37.35 5.29
N THR A 421 -15.99 -37.61 6.47
CA THR A 421 -15.36 -36.58 7.31
C THR A 421 -14.14 -35.96 6.63
N LEU A 422 -13.28 -36.77 6.00
CA LEU A 422 -12.15 -36.29 5.20
C LEU A 422 -12.62 -35.42 4.04
N VAL A 423 -13.58 -35.89 3.24
CA VAL A 423 -14.11 -35.17 2.06
C VAL A 423 -14.63 -33.79 2.46
N TRP A 424 -15.51 -33.72 3.47
CA TRP A 424 -16.06 -32.45 3.91
C TRP A 424 -15.02 -31.56 4.59
N GLY A 425 -14.00 -32.13 5.23
CA GLY A 425 -12.86 -31.40 5.76
C GLY A 425 -12.06 -30.71 4.65
N VAL A 426 -11.73 -31.45 3.58
CA VAL A 426 -11.02 -30.92 2.41
C VAL A 426 -11.84 -29.83 1.72
N LYS A 427 -13.12 -30.09 1.45
CA LYS A 427 -14.05 -29.14 0.84
C LYS A 427 -14.17 -27.86 1.68
N SER A 428 -14.37 -27.99 2.99
CA SER A 428 -14.48 -26.84 3.88
C SER A 428 -13.18 -26.04 3.95
N LEU A 429 -12.03 -26.71 4.00
CA LEU A 429 -10.72 -26.05 4.01
C LEU A 429 -10.54 -25.16 2.76
N LEU A 430 -10.81 -25.69 1.57
CA LEU A 430 -10.67 -24.93 0.32
C LEU A 430 -11.73 -23.82 0.19
N TYR A 431 -12.95 -24.07 0.64
CA TYR A 431 -14.01 -23.06 0.66
C TYR A 431 -13.66 -21.89 1.59
N ASP A 432 -13.25 -22.17 2.82
CA ASP A 432 -12.92 -21.16 3.83
C ASP A 432 -11.65 -20.39 3.46
N LEU A 433 -10.67 -21.04 2.83
CA LEU A 433 -9.48 -20.37 2.29
C LEU A 433 -9.83 -19.42 1.13
N ARG A 434 -10.83 -19.76 0.31
CA ARG A 434 -11.31 -18.86 -0.74
C ARG A 434 -12.12 -17.70 -0.18
N ALA A 435 -12.95 -17.95 0.83
CA ALA A 435 -13.83 -16.95 1.42
C ALA A 435 -13.07 -15.94 2.29
N ASP A 436 -12.22 -16.43 3.19
CA ASP A 436 -11.59 -15.61 4.24
C ASP A 436 -10.06 -15.54 4.10
N GLY A 437 -9.49 -16.16 3.07
CA GLY A 437 -8.07 -16.06 2.73
C GLY A 437 -7.16 -16.53 3.87
N VAL A 438 -6.21 -15.66 4.21
CA VAL A 438 -5.19 -15.94 5.22
C VAL A 438 -5.69 -15.96 6.66
N ALA A 439 -6.82 -15.32 6.94
CA ALA A 439 -7.41 -15.36 8.27
C ALA A 439 -7.78 -16.81 8.65
N THR A 440 -8.37 -17.56 7.70
CA THR A 440 -8.64 -19.00 7.87
C THR A 440 -7.37 -19.80 8.08
N LEU A 441 -6.29 -19.51 7.33
CA LEU A 441 -5.03 -20.21 7.49
C LEU A 441 -4.43 -19.99 8.89
N HIS A 442 -4.41 -18.74 9.36
CA HIS A 442 -3.94 -18.39 10.70
C HIS A 442 -4.76 -19.06 11.80
N ASP A 443 -6.09 -18.96 11.74
CA ASP A 443 -6.98 -19.54 12.74
C ASP A 443 -6.76 -21.06 12.87
N ARG A 444 -6.70 -21.77 11.74
CA ARG A 444 -6.45 -23.22 11.74
C ARG A 444 -5.08 -23.57 12.30
N LEU A 445 -4.04 -22.81 11.96
CA LEU A 445 -2.69 -23.02 12.50
C LEU A 445 -2.62 -22.75 14.01
N GLN A 446 -3.23 -21.66 14.49
CA GLN A 446 -3.28 -21.33 15.92
C GLN A 446 -3.98 -22.41 16.73
N LYS A 447 -5.11 -22.94 16.22
CA LYS A 447 -5.84 -24.05 16.83
C LYS A 447 -4.99 -25.31 16.95
N VAL A 448 -4.24 -25.64 15.90
CA VAL A 448 -3.39 -26.85 15.87
C VAL A 448 -2.16 -26.69 16.76
N LEU A 449 -1.53 -25.52 16.75
CA LEU A 449 -0.35 -25.23 17.58
C LEU A 449 -0.68 -24.99 19.05
N GLY A 450 -1.95 -24.69 19.37
CA GLY A 450 -2.38 -24.37 20.73
C GLY A 450 -1.83 -23.04 21.27
N ARG A 451 -1.39 -22.14 20.38
CA ARG A 451 -0.84 -20.82 20.72
C ARG A 451 -1.15 -19.80 19.64
N ALA A 452 -1.06 -18.52 19.99
CA ALA A 452 -1.10 -17.46 19.00
C ALA A 452 0.14 -17.50 18.10
N LEU A 453 -0.05 -17.15 16.82
CA LEU A 453 1.06 -16.86 15.90
C LEU A 453 1.61 -15.48 16.21
N THR A 454 2.93 -15.36 16.14
CA THR A 454 3.62 -14.07 16.21
C THR A 454 3.43 -13.27 14.92
N THR A 455 3.63 -11.97 14.97
CA THR A 455 3.66 -11.05 13.83
C THR A 455 4.53 -11.54 12.68
N ALA A 456 5.77 -11.94 13.01
CA ALA A 456 6.70 -12.46 12.01
C ALA A 456 6.21 -13.77 11.37
N GLU A 457 5.61 -14.68 12.16
CA GLU A 457 5.05 -15.93 11.64
C GLU A 457 3.86 -15.66 10.71
N LYS A 458 2.95 -14.74 11.10
CA LYS A 458 1.83 -14.35 10.24
C LYS A 458 2.33 -13.80 8.91
N ALA A 459 3.24 -12.83 8.92
CA ALA A 459 3.81 -12.27 7.70
C ALA A 459 4.47 -13.35 6.82
N SER A 460 5.37 -14.17 7.38
CA SER A 460 6.10 -15.19 6.59
C SER A 460 5.21 -16.31 6.04
N LEU A 461 4.15 -16.69 6.73
CA LEU A 461 3.24 -17.76 6.28
C LEU A 461 2.26 -17.28 5.21
N THR A 462 2.03 -15.98 5.15
CA THR A 462 1.03 -15.38 4.27
C THR A 462 1.66 -14.84 3.01
N ALA A 463 2.79 -14.17 3.10
CA ALA A 463 3.44 -13.48 1.99
C ALA A 463 3.69 -14.36 0.73
N LEU A 464 3.66 -15.69 0.86
CA LEU A 464 3.85 -16.66 -0.23
C LEU A 464 2.60 -17.46 -0.63
N LEU A 465 1.40 -17.14 -0.15
CA LEU A 465 0.18 -17.91 -0.46
C LEU A 465 -0.56 -17.35 -1.70
N PRO A 466 -0.45 -17.96 -2.89
CA PRO A 466 -1.12 -17.43 -4.07
C PRO A 466 -2.65 -17.70 -4.00
N LEU A 467 -3.41 -16.79 -3.40
CA LEU A 467 -4.87 -16.91 -3.25
C LEU A 467 -5.56 -17.12 -4.61
N ASP A 468 -5.06 -16.49 -5.68
CA ASP A 468 -5.57 -16.70 -7.03
C ASP A 468 -5.34 -18.14 -7.52
N THR A 469 -4.20 -18.75 -7.20
CA THR A 469 -3.95 -20.18 -7.49
C THR A 469 -4.91 -21.06 -6.71
N ILE A 470 -5.21 -20.74 -5.43
CA ILE A 470 -6.18 -21.49 -4.64
C ILE A 470 -7.59 -21.35 -5.23
N ALA A 471 -7.98 -20.14 -5.63
CA ALA A 471 -9.28 -19.89 -6.26
C ALA A 471 -9.41 -20.61 -7.61
N ALA A 472 -8.36 -20.62 -8.43
CA ALA A 472 -8.30 -21.35 -9.68
C ALA A 472 -8.40 -22.87 -9.45
N ALA A 473 -7.57 -23.41 -8.54
CA ALA A 473 -7.57 -24.82 -8.18
C ALA A 473 -8.93 -25.26 -7.64
N GLN A 474 -9.56 -24.47 -6.77
CA GLN A 474 -10.89 -24.79 -6.27
C GLN A 474 -11.96 -24.74 -7.37
N THR A 475 -11.87 -23.80 -8.31
CA THR A 475 -12.82 -23.73 -9.45
C THR A 475 -12.69 -24.95 -10.37
N GLU A 476 -11.46 -25.41 -10.59
CA GLU A 476 -11.17 -26.59 -11.40
C GLU A 476 -11.52 -27.89 -10.69
N TRP A 477 -11.15 -28.04 -9.42
CA TRP A 477 -11.36 -29.27 -8.66
C TRP A 477 -12.76 -29.41 -8.08
N PHE A 478 -13.42 -28.30 -7.72
CA PHE A 478 -14.72 -28.33 -7.03
C PHE A 478 -15.64 -27.19 -7.53
N PRO A 479 -16.14 -27.23 -8.78
CA PRO A 479 -16.93 -26.15 -9.36
C PRO A 479 -18.22 -25.84 -8.56
N ALA A 480 -18.86 -26.85 -7.96
CA ALA A 480 -20.10 -26.69 -7.20
C ALA A 480 -19.89 -26.30 -5.71
N LEU A 481 -18.65 -26.16 -5.23
CA LEU A 481 -18.34 -25.98 -3.81
C LEU A 481 -19.08 -24.81 -3.15
N GLY A 482 -19.28 -23.73 -3.92
CA GLY A 482 -20.00 -22.52 -3.51
C GLY A 482 -21.42 -22.79 -3.02
N GLY A 483 -22.10 -23.77 -3.63
CA GLY A 483 -23.46 -24.18 -3.26
C GLY A 483 -23.49 -25.38 -2.30
N GLU A 484 -22.51 -26.28 -2.38
CA GLU A 484 -22.49 -27.49 -1.54
C GLU A 484 -22.19 -27.19 -0.07
N ILE A 485 -21.21 -26.34 0.22
CA ILE A 485 -20.77 -26.10 1.60
C ILE A 485 -21.87 -25.44 2.46
N PRO A 486 -22.57 -24.38 2.01
CA PRO A 486 -23.67 -23.81 2.78
C PRO A 486 -24.76 -24.83 3.10
N ARG A 487 -25.22 -25.58 2.09
CA ARG A 487 -26.24 -26.63 2.25
C ARG A 487 -25.81 -27.72 3.23
N ARG A 488 -24.55 -28.15 3.15
CA ARG A 488 -23.98 -29.12 4.09
C ARG A 488 -23.93 -28.58 5.52
N ARG A 489 -23.55 -27.32 5.69
CA ARG A 489 -23.52 -26.64 7.00
C ARG A 489 -24.92 -26.47 7.58
N ASP A 490 -25.94 -26.33 6.74
CA ASP A 490 -27.36 -26.34 7.13
C ASP A 490 -27.89 -27.75 7.48
N GLY A 491 -27.04 -28.77 7.42
CA GLY A 491 -27.36 -30.15 7.80
C GLY A 491 -27.91 -31.00 6.67
N GLU A 492 -27.91 -30.51 5.42
CA GLU A 492 -28.35 -31.28 4.27
C GLU A 492 -27.38 -32.42 3.95
N LYS A 493 -27.93 -33.56 3.53
CA LYS A 493 -27.16 -34.68 2.97
C LYS A 493 -27.05 -34.49 1.46
N ILE A 494 -25.84 -34.26 0.97
CA ILE A 494 -25.58 -34.01 -0.45
C ILE A 494 -24.99 -35.28 -1.06
N LEU A 495 -25.77 -35.94 -1.91
CA LEU A 495 -25.34 -37.12 -2.64
C LEU A 495 -24.51 -36.72 -3.86
N MET A 496 -23.68 -37.65 -4.34
CA MET A 496 -22.99 -37.46 -5.62
C MET A 496 -23.98 -37.32 -6.78
N PRO A 497 -23.68 -36.46 -7.77
CA PRO A 497 -24.45 -36.40 -9.01
C PRO A 497 -24.46 -37.79 -9.69
N MET A 498 -25.62 -38.23 -10.16
CA MET A 498 -25.69 -39.39 -11.04
C MET A 498 -25.06 -39.02 -12.38
N GLU A 499 -24.23 -39.91 -12.91
CA GLU A 499 -23.65 -39.75 -14.24
C GLU A 499 -24.77 -39.62 -15.27
N VAL A 500 -24.86 -38.46 -15.92
CA VAL A 500 -25.80 -38.25 -17.02
C VAL A 500 -25.20 -38.97 -18.22
N VAL A 501 -25.58 -40.24 -18.41
CA VAL A 501 -25.38 -40.90 -19.70
C VAL A 501 -26.12 -40.04 -20.73
N PRO A 502 -25.45 -39.48 -21.75
CA PRO A 502 -26.15 -38.75 -22.79
C PRO A 502 -27.15 -39.72 -23.43
N GLU A 503 -28.44 -39.41 -23.36
CA GLU A 503 -29.42 -40.17 -24.14
C GLU A 503 -28.96 -40.13 -25.61
N PRO A 504 -28.86 -41.29 -26.31
CA PRO A 504 -28.63 -41.25 -27.74
C PRO A 504 -29.77 -40.44 -28.35
N ALA A 505 -29.42 -39.37 -29.05
CA ALA A 505 -30.35 -38.44 -29.66
C ALA A 505 -31.46 -39.22 -30.36
N LYS A 506 -32.65 -39.26 -29.75
CA LYS A 506 -33.84 -39.76 -30.42
C LYS A 506 -34.10 -38.79 -31.56
N ALA A 507 -33.87 -39.25 -32.78
CA ALA A 507 -34.36 -38.58 -33.97
C ALA A 507 -35.87 -38.34 -33.77
N SER A 508 -36.22 -37.08 -33.53
CA SER A 508 -37.60 -36.64 -33.48
C SER A 508 -38.15 -36.70 -34.89
N ASN A 509 -38.71 -37.86 -35.25
CA ASN A 509 -39.72 -37.95 -36.28
C ASN A 509 -40.99 -37.34 -35.71
N THR A 510 -41.25 -36.07 -36.04
CA THR A 510 -42.58 -35.49 -35.92
C THR A 510 -42.99 -34.96 -37.29
N ASP A 511 -43.76 -35.81 -37.96
CA ASP A 511 -44.65 -35.46 -39.06
C ASP A 511 -45.48 -34.23 -38.67
N ASN A 512 -45.22 -33.09 -39.31
CA ASN A 512 -46.17 -31.99 -39.36
C ASN A 512 -46.73 -31.88 -40.77
N LYS A 513 -47.88 -32.51 -40.92
CA LYS A 513 -48.83 -32.38 -42.02
C LYS A 513 -49.24 -30.91 -42.18
N LYS A 514 -48.85 -30.32 -43.31
CA LYS A 514 -49.42 -29.07 -43.86
C LYS A 514 -50.80 -29.37 -44.45
N PRO A 515 -51.79 -28.48 -44.36
CA PRO A 515 -52.88 -28.40 -45.34
C PRO A 515 -52.57 -27.33 -46.41
N ASP A 516 -52.63 -27.74 -47.68
CA ASP A 516 -53.40 -27.20 -48.82
C ASP A 516 -53.87 -25.73 -48.70
N ASP A 517 -53.85 -24.86 -49.71
CA ASP A 517 -53.51 -24.87 -51.14
C ASP A 517 -53.49 -23.37 -51.58
N ASP A 518 -53.10 -23.14 -52.84
CA ASP A 518 -53.34 -21.97 -53.70
C ASP A 518 -52.10 -21.14 -54.10
N GLU A 519 -51.65 -21.44 -55.33
CA GLU A 519 -51.32 -20.50 -56.44
C GLU A 519 -50.09 -19.57 -56.25
N GLU A 520 -49.10 -19.44 -57.14
CA GLU A 520 -48.93 -19.68 -58.59
C GLU A 520 -47.41 -19.69 -58.90
N ASP A 521 -47.01 -20.59 -59.82
CA ASP A 521 -46.09 -20.49 -60.96
C ASP A 521 -44.63 -19.94 -60.91
N GLU A 522 -43.84 -20.56 -61.82
CA GLU A 522 -42.53 -20.20 -62.43
C GLU A 522 -41.27 -20.68 -61.67
N ASP A 523 -40.72 -21.85 -62.04
CA ASP A 523 -39.64 -22.12 -63.03
C ASP A 523 -38.21 -21.87 -62.46
N GLY A 524 -37.17 -22.67 -62.68
CA GLY A 524 -36.96 -23.90 -63.42
C GLY A 524 -35.74 -24.68 -62.88
N GLU A 525 -35.74 -25.97 -63.24
CA GLU A 525 -34.66 -26.95 -63.43
C GLU A 525 -33.27 -26.70 -62.80
N ILE A 526 -32.82 -27.56 -61.87
CA ILE A 526 -32.11 -28.85 -62.08
C ILE A 526 -30.74 -28.70 -62.76
N GLY A 527 -29.70 -29.14 -62.06
CA GLY A 527 -28.38 -29.38 -62.63
C GLY A 527 -27.51 -30.22 -61.69
N THR A 528 -27.81 -31.51 -61.60
CA THR A 528 -26.95 -32.56 -61.06
C THR A 528 -25.60 -32.58 -61.80
N GLY A 529 -24.51 -32.81 -61.08
CA GLY A 529 -23.21 -33.10 -61.69
C GLY A 529 -22.23 -33.58 -60.63
N LYS A 530 -21.94 -34.87 -60.68
CA LYS A 530 -21.07 -35.65 -59.81
C LYS A 530 -19.81 -36.00 -60.62
N ASP A 531 -18.81 -36.53 -59.92
CA ASP A 531 -17.66 -37.27 -60.45
C ASP A 531 -16.53 -36.35 -61.00
N ASP A 532 -15.25 -36.67 -60.94
CA ASP A 532 -14.37 -37.57 -60.19
C ASP A 532 -12.93 -37.21 -60.68
N ASP A 533 -11.92 -37.56 -59.90
CA ASP A 533 -10.58 -38.00 -60.31
C ASP A 533 -9.47 -37.05 -60.83
N ASP A 534 -8.31 -37.30 -60.20
CA ASP A 534 -6.92 -37.43 -60.69
C ASP A 534 -5.99 -36.21 -60.91
N ASP A 535 -4.88 -36.28 -60.14
CA ASP A 535 -3.45 -36.15 -60.49
C ASP A 535 -3.00 -35.05 -61.45
N ASP A 536 -2.04 -34.23 -61.02
CA ASP A 536 -0.68 -34.29 -61.58
C ASP A 536 0.29 -33.35 -60.84
N ASP A 537 1.50 -33.88 -60.66
CA ASP A 537 2.73 -33.25 -60.20
C ASP A 537 3.18 -32.12 -61.15
N ASP A 538 3.87 -31.10 -60.62
CA ASP A 538 4.96 -30.44 -61.34
C ASP A 538 5.88 -29.65 -60.38
N GLU A 539 7.09 -30.19 -60.16
CA GLU A 539 8.26 -29.45 -59.70
C GLU A 539 8.86 -28.63 -60.85
N ILE A 540 9.11 -27.33 -60.67
CA ILE A 540 10.14 -26.58 -61.44
C ILE A 540 10.88 -25.56 -60.55
N GLY A 541 12.12 -25.92 -60.20
CA GLY A 541 13.38 -25.26 -60.59
C GLY A 541 13.54 -23.72 -60.59
N THR A 542 14.33 -23.25 -59.61
CA THR A 542 15.48 -22.31 -59.68
C THR A 542 15.47 -21.09 -60.63
N GLY A 543 15.75 -19.92 -60.03
CA GLY A 543 16.35 -18.78 -60.72
C GLY A 543 17.07 -17.86 -59.72
N LYS A 544 18.40 -17.88 -59.74
CA LYS A 544 19.28 -16.82 -59.21
C LYS A 544 19.27 -15.66 -60.19
N ASP A 545 19.37 -14.44 -59.67
CA ASP A 545 20.10 -13.35 -60.33
C ASP A 545 20.78 -12.53 -59.23
N ASP A 546 22.04 -12.22 -59.51
CA ASP A 546 23.00 -11.46 -58.70
C ASP A 546 22.85 -9.94 -58.96
N ASP A 547 23.59 -9.18 -58.14
CA ASP A 547 24.31 -7.93 -58.47
C ASP A 547 23.87 -6.58 -57.87
N ASP A 548 24.93 -5.90 -57.40
CA ASP A 548 25.23 -4.47 -57.24
C ASP A 548 25.10 -3.79 -55.86
N ASP A 549 26.26 -3.73 -55.19
CA ASP A 549 27.04 -2.54 -54.79
C ASP A 549 26.41 -1.44 -53.91
N ASP A 550 27.00 -1.21 -52.72
CA ASP A 550 27.79 0.00 -52.48
C ASP A 550 28.55 -0.08 -51.13
N ASP A 551 29.87 0.08 -51.23
CA ASP A 551 30.83 0.28 -50.16
C ASP A 551 30.70 1.69 -49.54
N ASP A 552 30.93 1.82 -48.24
CA ASP A 552 31.61 2.99 -47.66
C ASP A 552 32.29 2.60 -46.33
N GLU A 553 33.61 2.38 -46.41
CA GLU A 553 34.54 2.47 -45.29
C GLU A 553 34.70 3.93 -44.83
N ILE A 554 34.95 4.13 -43.52
CA ILE A 554 35.77 5.17 -42.84
C ILE A 554 35.22 5.24 -41.39
N GLY A 555 35.98 5.22 -40.30
CA GLY A 555 37.42 5.22 -40.11
C GLY A 555 37.75 5.08 -38.62
N THR A 556 38.96 4.60 -38.36
CA THR A 556 39.58 4.48 -37.05
C THR A 556 39.75 5.84 -36.37
N GLY A 557 39.35 5.94 -35.10
CA GLY A 557 39.72 7.03 -34.20
C GLY A 557 40.06 6.47 -32.83
N LYS A 558 41.36 6.30 -32.57
CA LYS A 558 41.93 6.36 -31.22
C LYS A 558 42.05 7.84 -30.89
N ASP A 559 41.72 8.22 -29.66
CA ASP A 559 42.47 9.22 -28.93
C ASP A 559 42.29 8.93 -27.43
N ASP A 560 43.45 8.81 -26.78
CA ASP A 560 43.66 8.83 -25.35
C ASP A 560 43.39 10.25 -24.84
N ASP A 561 42.87 10.40 -23.61
CA ASP A 561 43.26 11.49 -22.72
C ASP A 561 42.91 11.13 -21.27
N ASP A 562 43.93 11.33 -20.45
CA ASP A 562 44.04 11.09 -19.02
C ASP A 562 43.14 12.04 -18.20
N ASP A 563 42.71 11.58 -17.02
CA ASP A 563 42.75 12.42 -15.82
C ASP A 563 42.86 11.56 -14.55
N ASP A 564 43.91 11.90 -13.80
CA ASP A 564 44.43 11.35 -12.55
C ASP A 564 43.80 12.09 -11.35
N ASP A 565 43.28 11.36 -10.37
CA ASP A 565 43.42 11.60 -8.92
C ASP A 565 42.71 10.46 -8.14
N GLY A 566 43.25 9.82 -7.12
CA GLY A 566 44.38 10.11 -6.26
C GLY A 566 43.97 9.78 -4.83
N GLU A 567 44.02 8.50 -4.41
CA GLU A 567 43.99 8.19 -2.97
C GLU A 567 45.16 7.31 -2.55
N ILE A 568 45.92 7.93 -1.65
CA ILE A 568 47.19 7.55 -1.06
C ILE A 568 46.98 6.40 -0.08
N GLY A 569 47.73 5.33 -0.28
CA GLY A 569 48.05 4.40 0.79
C GLY A 569 49.22 4.91 1.63
N THR A 570 49.06 4.95 2.95
CA THR A 570 50.18 4.80 3.89
C THR A 570 49.70 3.99 5.10
N GLY A 571 50.30 2.82 5.29
CA GLY A 571 50.54 2.31 6.66
C GLY A 571 51.54 3.22 7.37
N LYS A 572 51.93 3.02 8.61
CA LYS A 572 51.86 1.89 9.52
C LYS A 572 52.42 2.43 10.86
N ASP A 573 52.32 1.61 11.89
CA ASP A 573 53.18 1.56 13.07
C ASP A 573 52.64 2.12 14.39
N ASP A 574 52.91 1.25 15.36
CA ASP A 574 52.60 1.19 16.77
C ASP A 574 53.28 2.31 17.58
N ASP A 575 52.76 2.60 18.79
CA ASP A 575 53.56 2.52 20.03
C ASP A 575 52.70 2.86 21.26
N ASP A 576 52.96 2.09 22.32
CA ASP A 576 52.48 2.19 23.68
C ASP A 576 52.93 3.50 24.39
N ASP A 577 52.14 3.96 25.37
CA ASP A 577 52.53 4.35 26.74
C ASP A 577 51.61 5.43 27.36
N ASP A 578 51.29 5.19 28.65
CA ASP A 578 50.58 5.96 29.69
C ASP A 578 49.04 6.01 29.74
#